data_AF-A0A7S4HRW5-F1
#
_entry.id   AF-A0A7S4HRW5-F1
#
_cell.length_a   1.000
_cell.length_b   1.000
_cell.length_c   1.000
_cell.angle_alpha   90.00
_cell.angle_beta   90.00
_cell.angle_gamma   90.00
#
_symmetry.space_group_name_H-M   'P 1'
#
loop_
_entity.id
_entity.type
_entity.pdbx_description
1 polymer ?
#
loop_
_entity_poly.entity_id
_entity_poly.type
_entity_poly.pdbx_seq_one_letter_code
_entity_poly.pdbx_strand_id
1 'polypeptide(L)'
;SASACTMSRSRLTCLSWNIAAVNNNPFEYFIHYPLSNEYDELMQAVEGFVDNPGAADVPVSEVFTNEMFAELKALMTAEGWSGIEETEKYWLDSIQGRKIMSEFIKDKSLGSKRLASMPDRVTNTINTLDKGTLNRPTVISCALADMTQMASWWAAWKTFMFDTSVQVTGKG
;
A
#
# COMPACT_ATOMS: atom_id res chain seq x y z
N SER A 1 -54.41 -19.98 -44.91
CA SER A 1 -54.40 -19.83 -43.44
C SER A 1 -52.97 -19.55 -43.02
N ALA A 2 -52.65 -18.33 -42.60
CA ALA A 2 -51.30 -17.94 -42.19
C ALA A 2 -51.16 -18.15 -40.67
N SER A 3 -50.23 -19.02 -40.26
CA SER A 3 -49.98 -19.34 -38.86
C SER A 3 -49.14 -18.23 -38.23
N ALA A 4 -49.67 -17.57 -37.20
CA ALA A 4 -48.98 -16.50 -36.47
C ALA A 4 -47.88 -17.09 -35.57
N CYS A 5 -46.63 -16.71 -35.82
CA CYS A 5 -45.50 -17.04 -34.96
C CYS A 5 -45.64 -16.30 -33.63
N THR A 6 -45.96 -17.04 -32.56
CA THR A 6 -46.05 -16.48 -31.21
C THR A 6 -44.64 -16.35 -30.64
N MET A 7 -44.10 -15.13 -30.54
CA MET A 7 -42.80 -14.91 -29.91
C MET A 7 -42.89 -15.13 -28.40
N SER A 8 -42.19 -16.16 -27.91
CA SER A 8 -42.01 -16.42 -26.48
C SER A 8 -41.24 -15.28 -25.82
N ARG A 9 -41.86 -14.58 -24.85
CA ARG A 9 -41.18 -13.58 -24.02
C ARG A 9 -40.20 -14.28 -23.09
N SER A 10 -38.92 -14.23 -23.45
CA SER A 10 -37.84 -14.68 -22.57
C SER A 10 -37.65 -13.67 -21.44
N ARG A 11 -37.74 -14.12 -20.19
CA ARG A 11 -37.49 -13.28 -18.99
C ARG A 11 -36.00 -13.25 -18.72
N LEU A 12 -35.39 -12.06 -18.82
CA LEU A 12 -34.03 -11.84 -18.34
C LEU A 12 -34.07 -11.64 -16.82
N THR A 13 -33.42 -12.55 -16.09
CA THR A 13 -33.19 -12.37 -14.65
C THR A 13 -31.80 -11.81 -14.47
N CYS A 14 -31.70 -10.58 -13.98
CA CYS A 14 -30.43 -9.93 -13.70
C CYS A 14 -30.22 -9.88 -12.18
N LEU A 15 -29.06 -10.33 -11.74
CA LEU A 15 -28.59 -10.18 -10.36
C LEU A 15 -27.41 -9.22 -10.40
N SER A 16 -27.47 -8.17 -9.59
CA SER A 16 -26.31 -7.35 -9.26
C SER A 16 -25.96 -7.61 -7.82
N TRP A 17 -24.73 -8.04 -7.57
CA TRP A 17 -24.20 -8.25 -6.23
C TRP A 17 -22.93 -7.43 -6.08
N ASN A 18 -22.91 -6.56 -5.07
CA ASN A 18 -21.68 -5.94 -4.60
C ASN A 18 -20.84 -6.99 -3.87
N ILE A 19 -19.99 -7.70 -4.62
CA ILE A 19 -18.88 -8.43 -4.04
C ILE A 19 -17.89 -7.36 -3.60
N ALA A 20 -17.82 -7.11 -2.30
CA ALA A 20 -16.89 -6.15 -1.72
C ALA A 20 -15.48 -6.35 -2.30
N ALA A 21 -14.71 -5.26 -2.42
CA ALA A 21 -13.37 -5.33 -2.98
C ALA A 21 -12.55 -6.42 -2.27
N VAL A 22 -11.86 -7.25 -3.04
CA VAL A 22 -10.89 -8.21 -2.49
C VAL A 22 -9.83 -7.39 -1.78
N ASN A 23 -9.84 -7.46 -0.46
CA ASN A 23 -8.83 -6.83 0.35
C ASN A 23 -7.64 -7.79 0.45
N ASN A 24 -6.50 -7.39 -0.09
CA ASN A 24 -5.26 -8.15 -0.06
C ASN A 24 -4.35 -7.77 1.11
N ASN A 25 -4.83 -6.94 2.04
CA ASN A 25 -4.09 -6.60 3.26
C ASN A 25 -4.26 -7.73 4.30
N PRO A 26 -3.22 -8.54 4.56
CA PRO A 26 -3.29 -9.63 5.54
C PRO A 26 -3.46 -9.13 6.98
N PHE A 27 -3.25 -7.84 7.25
CA PHE A 27 -3.37 -7.24 8.58
C PHE A 27 -4.77 -6.72 8.91
N GLU A 28 -5.71 -6.73 7.96
CA GLU A 28 -7.08 -6.26 8.22
C GLU A 28 -7.99 -7.37 8.74
N TYR A 29 -7.75 -8.62 8.31
CA TYR A 29 -8.56 -9.77 8.72
C TYR A 29 -7.65 -10.95 9.06
N PHE A 30 -7.84 -11.53 10.24
CA PHE A 30 -7.16 -12.75 10.64
C PHE A 30 -7.79 -13.95 9.93
N ILE A 31 -7.00 -14.69 9.15
CA ILE A 31 -7.43 -15.91 8.45
C ILE A 31 -6.60 -17.09 8.95
N HIS A 32 -7.23 -18.08 9.58
CA HIS A 32 -6.52 -19.30 9.95
C HIS A 32 -6.38 -20.23 8.74
N TYR A 33 -5.15 -20.69 8.46
CA TYR A 33 -4.87 -21.68 7.42
C TYR A 33 -4.68 -23.07 8.05
N PRO A 34 -5.61 -24.04 7.85
CA PRO A 34 -5.59 -25.31 8.56
C PRO A 34 -4.38 -26.22 8.29
N LEU A 35 -3.58 -25.89 7.27
CA LEU A 35 -2.49 -26.71 6.76
C LEU A 35 -1.10 -26.14 7.08
N SER A 36 -1.02 -24.96 7.73
CA SER A 36 0.23 -24.22 7.95
C SER A 36 0.07 -23.27 9.13
N ASN A 37 0.97 -23.35 10.11
CA ASN A 37 0.98 -22.46 11.27
C ASN A 37 1.80 -21.19 11.03
N GLU A 38 2.59 -21.15 9.97
CA GLU A 38 3.53 -20.07 9.66
C GLU A 38 2.83 -18.71 9.51
N TYR A 39 1.61 -18.70 8.96
CA TYR A 39 0.80 -17.49 8.87
C TYR A 39 0.34 -17.01 10.26
N ASP A 40 -0.14 -17.92 11.12
CA ASP A 40 -0.58 -17.58 12.47
C ASP A 40 0.59 -17.06 13.32
N GLU A 41 1.77 -17.67 13.18
CA GLU A 41 3.00 -17.22 13.82
C GLU A 41 3.40 -15.81 13.38
N LEU A 42 3.34 -15.53 12.07
CA LEU A 42 3.59 -14.18 11.53
C LEU A 42 2.60 -13.17 12.12
N MET A 43 1.31 -13.48 12.12
CA MET A 43 0.27 -12.58 12.60
C MET A 43 0.40 -12.30 14.10
N GLN A 44 0.67 -13.33 14.90
CA GLN A 44 0.92 -13.18 16.34
C GLN A 44 2.20 -12.39 16.63
N ALA A 45 3.27 -12.60 15.85
CA ALA A 45 4.50 -11.84 15.99
C ALA A 45 4.29 -10.35 15.67
N VAL A 46 3.52 -10.05 14.62
CA VAL A 46 3.14 -8.67 14.26
C VAL A 46 2.28 -8.03 15.34
N GLU A 47 1.24 -8.72 15.83
CA GLU A 47 0.40 -8.24 16.94
C GLU A 47 1.26 -7.97 18.20
N GLY A 48 2.10 -8.92 18.58
CA GLY A 48 3.00 -8.80 19.71
C GLY A 48 3.95 -7.61 19.58
N PHE A 49 4.50 -7.37 18.39
CA PHE A 49 5.34 -6.22 18.11
C PHE A 49 4.55 -4.90 18.15
N VAL A 50 3.34 -4.85 17.58
CA VAL A 50 2.51 -3.64 17.63
C VAL A 50 2.15 -3.29 19.08
N ASP A 51 1.77 -4.28 19.89
CA ASP A 51 1.36 -4.05 21.28
C ASP A 51 2.54 -3.75 22.19
N ASN A 52 3.61 -4.53 22.08
CA ASN A 52 4.76 -4.49 22.97
C ASN A 52 6.09 -4.46 22.19
N PRO A 53 6.38 -3.35 21.47
CA PRO A 53 7.55 -3.28 20.58
C PRO A 53 8.90 -3.30 21.32
N GLY A 54 8.91 -3.00 22.63
CA GLY A 54 10.09 -3.10 23.47
C GLY A 54 11.28 -2.29 22.94
N ALA A 55 12.44 -2.93 22.86
CA ALA A 55 13.66 -2.31 22.35
C ALA A 55 13.66 -2.05 20.83
N ALA A 56 12.76 -2.69 20.09
CA ALA A 56 12.61 -2.47 18.66
C ALA A 56 11.73 -1.25 18.32
N ASP A 57 11.18 -0.55 19.33
CA ASP A 57 10.51 0.74 19.16
C ASP A 57 11.51 1.91 19.04
N VAL A 58 12.27 1.86 17.96
CA VAL A 58 13.35 2.80 17.64
C VAL A 58 12.79 4.09 17.03
N PRO A 59 13.56 5.19 17.02
CA PRO A 59 13.23 6.39 16.24
C PRO A 59 12.98 6.08 14.76
N VAL A 60 12.09 6.83 14.12
CA VAL A 60 11.79 6.69 12.68
C VAL A 60 13.05 6.84 11.83
N SER A 61 13.98 7.71 12.25
CA SER A 61 15.29 7.90 11.60
C SER A 61 16.21 6.67 11.60
N GLU A 62 15.96 5.66 12.44
CA GLU A 62 16.71 4.39 12.36
C GLU A 62 16.20 3.46 11.25
N VAL A 63 14.93 3.64 10.82
CA VAL A 63 14.31 2.85 9.76
C VAL A 63 14.30 3.58 8.43
N PHE A 64 13.91 4.86 8.44
CA PHE A 64 13.92 5.76 7.31
C PHE A 64 14.94 6.86 7.58
N THR A 65 16.18 6.63 7.15
CA THR A 65 17.32 7.43 7.61
C THR A 65 17.35 8.83 7.01
N ASN A 66 18.18 9.70 7.59
CA ASN A 66 18.38 11.05 7.05
C ASN A 66 19.00 11.02 5.65
N GLU A 67 19.80 10.00 5.34
CA GLU A 67 20.32 9.77 3.99
C GLU A 67 19.19 9.41 3.01
N MET A 68 18.28 8.51 3.41
CA MET A 68 17.09 8.19 2.61
C MET A 68 16.19 9.41 2.40
N PHE A 69 16.00 10.24 3.43
CA PHE A 69 15.25 11.49 3.30
C PHE A 69 15.95 12.48 2.36
N ALA A 70 17.28 12.61 2.44
CA ALA A 70 18.04 13.48 1.54
C ALA A 70 17.93 13.02 0.07
N GLU A 71 17.98 11.70 -0.18
CA GLU A 71 17.71 11.13 -1.50
C GLU A 71 16.29 11.43 -1.98
N LEU A 72 15.29 11.24 -1.11
CA LEU A 72 13.90 11.57 -1.41
C LEU A 72 13.74 13.05 -1.79
N LYS A 73 14.33 13.94 -1.01
CA LYS A 73 14.32 15.39 -1.26
C LYS A 73 14.90 15.72 -2.63
N ALA A 74 16.02 15.08 -3.01
CA ALA A 74 16.62 15.28 -4.32
C ALA A 74 15.68 14.82 -5.46
N LEU A 75 15.01 13.68 -5.30
CA LEU A 75 14.03 13.18 -6.27
C LEU A 75 12.81 14.10 -6.39
N MET A 76 12.24 14.54 -5.27
CA MET A 76 11.12 15.50 -5.25
C MET A 76 11.50 16.82 -5.94
N THR A 77 12.74 17.28 -5.74
CA THR A 77 13.26 18.50 -6.37
C THR A 77 13.41 18.32 -7.88
N ALA A 78 13.93 17.18 -8.32
CA ALA A 78 14.08 16.87 -9.74
C ALA A 78 12.73 16.80 -10.48
N GLU A 79 11.70 16.28 -9.82
CA GLU A 79 10.32 16.28 -10.31
C GLU A 79 9.63 17.66 -10.25
N GLY A 80 10.28 18.67 -9.66
CA GLY A 80 9.75 20.03 -9.55
C GLY A 80 8.58 20.15 -8.57
N TRP A 81 8.54 19.32 -7.53
CA TRP A 81 7.48 19.40 -6.51
C TRP A 81 7.62 20.68 -5.68
N SER A 82 6.49 21.17 -5.18
CA SER A 82 6.45 22.32 -4.26
C SER A 82 6.33 21.85 -2.81
N GLY A 83 6.69 22.71 -1.86
CA GLY A 83 6.56 22.40 -0.42
C GLY A 83 7.68 21.55 0.16
N ILE A 84 8.84 21.46 -0.52
CA ILE A 84 9.94 20.57 -0.17
C ILE A 84 10.61 21.02 1.13
N GLU A 85 10.82 22.33 1.29
CA GLU A 85 11.42 22.94 2.47
C GLU A 85 10.53 22.78 3.71
N GLU A 86 9.22 22.94 3.56
CA GLU A 86 8.24 22.70 4.62
C GLU A 86 8.21 21.22 5.01
N THR A 87 8.35 20.32 4.02
CA THR A 87 8.42 18.87 4.25
C THR A 87 9.67 18.50 5.03
N GLU A 88 10.84 19.04 4.66
CA GLU A 88 12.10 18.84 5.39
C GLU A 88 12.02 19.39 6.81
N LYS A 89 11.47 20.60 6.99
CA LYS A 89 11.25 21.16 8.32
C LYS A 89 10.37 20.25 9.17
N TYR A 90 9.27 19.74 8.61
CA TYR A 90 8.38 18.84 9.33
C TYR A 90 9.03 17.48 9.64
N TRP A 91 9.84 16.94 8.72
CA TRP A 91 10.64 15.75 8.96
C TRP A 91 11.56 15.95 10.17
N LEU A 92 12.34 17.03 10.15
CA LEU A 92 13.35 17.32 11.16
C LEU A 92 12.75 17.61 12.54
N ASP A 93 11.69 18.42 12.57
CA ASP A 93 11.09 18.94 13.80
C ASP A 93 10.09 17.95 14.41
N SER A 94 9.45 17.10 13.60
CA SER A 94 8.24 16.38 14.03
C SER A 94 8.19 14.90 13.69
N ILE A 95 9.03 14.36 12.79
CA ILE A 95 8.92 12.94 12.39
C ILE A 95 10.15 12.11 12.79
N GLN A 96 11.37 12.54 12.45
CA GLN A 96 12.56 11.69 12.52
C GLN A 96 12.87 11.11 13.91
N GLY A 97 12.52 11.84 14.97
CA GLY A 97 12.81 11.47 16.36
C GLY A 97 11.70 10.66 17.02
N ARG A 98 10.54 10.50 16.38
CA ARG A 98 9.42 9.74 16.93
C ARG A 98 9.73 8.27 16.94
N LYS A 99 9.24 7.54 17.93
CA LYS A 99 9.30 6.08 17.93
C LYS A 99 8.35 5.49 16.87
N ILE A 100 8.82 4.48 16.14
CA ILE A 100 8.08 3.92 14.99
C ILE A 100 6.70 3.39 15.36
N MET A 101 6.53 2.66 16.47
CA MET A 101 5.25 2.09 16.86
C MET A 101 4.49 2.98 17.82
N SER A 102 5.08 3.24 19.00
CA SER A 102 4.34 3.88 20.09
C SER A 102 3.94 5.32 19.78
N GLU A 103 4.73 6.01 18.96
CA GLU A 103 4.50 7.41 18.65
C GLU A 103 4.06 7.62 17.21
N PHE A 104 4.65 6.99 16.19
CA PHE A 104 4.32 7.23 14.79
C PHE A 104 3.10 6.44 14.33
N ILE A 105 3.15 5.10 14.29
CA ILE A 105 2.03 4.28 13.78
C ILE A 105 0.76 4.44 14.64
N LYS A 106 0.89 4.55 15.96
CA LYS A 106 -0.27 4.71 16.87
C LYS A 106 -0.82 6.13 16.95
N ASP A 107 -0.27 7.09 16.19
CA ASP A 107 -0.79 8.45 16.17
C ASP A 107 -2.10 8.57 15.40
N LYS A 108 -3.17 8.81 16.16
CA LYS A 108 -4.53 8.99 15.64
C LYS A 108 -4.65 10.16 14.65
N SER A 109 -3.80 11.18 14.76
CA SER A 109 -3.79 12.35 13.89
C SER A 109 -3.23 12.05 12.50
N LEU A 110 -2.38 11.03 12.35
CA LEU A 110 -1.91 10.56 11.05
C LEU A 110 -2.99 9.73 10.35
N GLY A 111 -3.64 8.80 11.07
CA GLY A 111 -4.70 7.96 10.52
C GLY A 111 -5.95 8.73 10.10
N SER A 112 -6.31 9.81 10.81
CA SER A 112 -7.54 10.58 10.56
C SER A 112 -7.51 11.38 9.25
N LYS A 113 -6.32 11.72 8.74
CA LYS A 113 -6.17 12.60 7.57
C LYS A 113 -6.35 11.89 6.22
N ARG A 114 -6.49 10.55 6.18
CA ARG A 114 -6.55 9.71 4.95
C ARG A 114 -5.42 9.94 3.93
N LEU A 115 -4.41 10.72 4.31
CA LEU A 115 -3.25 11.09 3.49
C LEU A 115 -2.50 9.85 3.00
N ALA A 116 -2.40 8.82 3.84
CA ALA A 116 -1.79 7.55 3.47
C ALA A 116 -2.78 6.62 2.75
N SER A 117 -4.02 6.49 3.22
CA SER A 117 -4.93 5.41 2.80
C SER A 117 -5.38 5.49 1.33
N MET A 118 -5.54 6.69 0.77
CA MET A 118 -6.00 6.83 -0.62
C MET A 118 -4.88 6.52 -1.61
N PRO A 119 -3.68 7.13 -1.51
CA PRO A 119 -2.50 6.71 -2.27
C PRO A 119 -2.23 5.21 -2.14
N ASP A 120 -2.35 4.66 -0.93
CA ASP A 120 -2.16 3.24 -0.66
C ASP A 120 -3.08 2.35 -1.52
N ARG A 121 -4.38 2.62 -1.53
CA ARG A 121 -5.36 1.87 -2.32
C ARG A 121 -5.14 1.99 -3.82
N VAL A 122 -4.78 3.17 -4.32
CA VAL A 122 -4.65 3.41 -5.77
C VAL A 122 -3.30 2.95 -6.32
N THR A 123 -2.27 2.85 -5.48
CA THR A 123 -0.92 2.45 -5.90
C THR A 123 -0.56 1.01 -5.56
N ASN A 124 -1.36 0.30 -4.75
CA ASN A 124 -1.02 -1.07 -4.31
C ASN A 124 -0.76 -2.02 -5.50
N THR A 125 -1.70 -2.05 -6.45
CA THR A 125 -1.59 -2.81 -7.71
C THR A 125 -2.17 -1.97 -8.84
N ILE A 126 -1.33 -1.62 -9.81
CA ILE A 126 -1.72 -0.85 -10.99
C ILE A 126 -1.76 -1.81 -12.20
N ASN A 127 -2.93 -1.93 -12.82
CA ASN A 127 -3.09 -2.68 -14.06
C ASN A 127 -2.58 -1.85 -15.24
N THR A 128 -1.60 -2.40 -15.97
CA THR A 128 -0.93 -1.71 -17.07
C THR A 128 -1.56 -2.08 -18.42
N LEU A 129 -1.39 -1.23 -19.45
CA LEU A 129 -2.00 -1.42 -20.78
C LEU A 129 -1.61 -2.75 -21.46
N ASP A 130 -0.41 -3.24 -21.18
CA ASP A 130 0.13 -4.51 -21.68
C ASP A 130 -0.43 -5.74 -20.94
N LYS A 131 -1.47 -5.57 -20.11
CA LYS A 131 -2.07 -6.61 -19.26
C LYS A 131 -1.14 -7.12 -18.15
N GLY A 132 -0.06 -6.38 -17.87
CA GLY A 132 0.77 -6.59 -16.69
C GLY A 132 0.15 -5.99 -15.41
N THR A 133 0.86 -6.20 -14.31
CA THR A 133 0.59 -5.52 -13.04
C THR A 133 1.86 -4.91 -12.52
N LEU A 134 1.80 -3.64 -12.09
CA LEU A 134 2.84 -3.01 -11.31
C LEU A 134 2.41 -3.02 -9.84
N ASN A 135 3.19 -3.66 -8.99
CA ASN A 135 2.90 -3.76 -7.56
C ASN A 135 3.83 -2.83 -6.79
N ARG A 136 3.27 -1.99 -5.92
CA ARG A 136 4.08 -1.17 -5.02
C ARG A 136 4.85 -2.09 -4.06
N PRO A 137 6.13 -1.83 -3.77
CA PRO A 137 6.92 -2.71 -2.91
C PRO A 137 6.48 -2.56 -1.45
N THR A 138 5.47 -3.33 -1.05
CA THR A 138 4.94 -3.42 0.30
C THR A 138 4.51 -4.86 0.59
N VAL A 139 4.47 -5.22 1.88
CA VAL A 139 4.03 -6.54 2.36
C VAL A 139 2.55 -6.85 2.08
N ILE A 140 1.77 -5.85 1.64
CA ILE A 140 0.34 -5.98 1.34
C ILE A 140 0.06 -6.03 -0.18
N SER A 141 1.10 -6.00 -1.01
CA SER A 141 0.97 -6.18 -2.45
C SER A 141 1.51 -7.56 -2.84
N CYS A 142 1.08 -8.08 -3.99
CA CYS A 142 1.67 -9.29 -4.56
C CYS A 142 3.03 -8.99 -5.25
N ALA A 143 3.79 -8.00 -4.77
CA ALA A 143 5.11 -7.69 -5.30
C ALA A 143 6.06 -8.87 -5.08
N LEU A 144 6.69 -9.34 -6.15
CA LEU A 144 7.66 -10.44 -6.13
C LEU A 144 9.08 -9.98 -5.77
N ALA A 145 9.25 -8.71 -5.39
CA ALA A 145 10.55 -8.16 -5.05
C ALA A 145 10.99 -8.61 -3.65
N ASP A 146 12.30 -8.87 -3.48
CA ASP A 146 12.89 -9.13 -2.18
C ASP A 146 12.83 -7.87 -1.30
N MET A 147 12.11 -7.97 -0.18
CA MET A 147 11.96 -6.90 0.82
C MET A 147 12.65 -7.24 2.14
N THR A 148 13.52 -8.26 2.17
CA THR A 148 14.22 -8.67 3.41
C THR A 148 15.23 -7.65 3.90
N GLN A 149 15.71 -6.78 3.00
CA GLN A 149 16.70 -5.74 3.31
C GLN A 149 16.15 -4.36 3.00
N MET A 150 16.38 -3.40 3.90
CA MET A 150 15.93 -2.01 3.75
C MET A 150 16.46 -1.37 2.47
N ALA A 151 17.71 -1.64 2.11
CA ALA A 151 18.32 -1.12 0.88
C ALA A 151 17.62 -1.63 -0.39
N SER A 152 17.29 -2.93 -0.44
CA SER A 152 16.56 -3.54 -1.56
C SER A 152 15.16 -2.95 -1.67
N TRP A 153 14.46 -2.81 -0.53
CA TRP A 153 13.16 -2.17 -0.49
C TRP A 153 13.21 -0.72 -0.96
N TRP A 154 14.17 0.07 -0.48
CA TRP A 154 14.32 1.49 -0.84
C TRP A 154 14.58 1.68 -2.33
N ALA A 155 15.45 0.87 -2.91
CA ALA A 155 15.72 0.88 -4.35
C ALA A 155 14.45 0.56 -5.15
N ALA A 156 13.74 -0.51 -4.79
CA ALA A 156 12.48 -0.89 -5.44
C ALA A 156 11.42 0.21 -5.32
N TRP A 157 11.33 0.85 -4.14
CA TRP A 157 10.36 1.92 -3.88
C TRP A 157 10.64 3.15 -4.73
N LYS A 158 11.90 3.60 -4.82
CA LYS A 158 12.27 4.73 -5.67
C LYS A 158 11.98 4.45 -7.14
N THR A 159 12.33 3.26 -7.63
CA THR A 159 12.06 2.87 -9.01
C THR A 159 10.56 2.85 -9.30
N PHE A 160 9.74 2.35 -8.37
CA PHE A 160 8.28 2.39 -8.51
C PHE A 160 7.73 3.82 -8.54
N MET A 161 8.24 4.71 -7.67
CA MET A 161 7.67 6.05 -7.47
C MET A 161 8.16 7.10 -8.48
N PHE A 162 9.41 7.02 -8.93
CA PHE A 162 10.07 8.07 -9.71
C PHE A 162 10.54 7.60 -11.10
N ASP A 163 11.05 6.36 -11.22
CA ASP A 163 11.67 5.92 -12.47
C ASP A 163 10.70 5.25 -13.44
N THR A 164 9.59 4.68 -12.93
CA THR A 164 8.65 3.89 -13.73
C THR A 164 7.51 4.74 -14.25
N SER A 165 7.54 5.05 -15.55
CA SER A 165 6.40 5.67 -16.25
C SER A 165 5.33 4.63 -16.54
N VAL A 166 4.11 4.86 -16.05
CA VAL A 166 2.99 3.93 -16.21
C VAL A 166 1.94 4.52 -17.15
N GLN A 167 1.60 3.78 -18.21
CA GLN A 167 0.40 4.07 -18.99
C GLN A 167 -0.77 3.24 -18.44
N VAL A 168 -1.75 3.94 -17.87
CA VAL A 168 -2.94 3.35 -17.27
C VAL A 168 -4.08 3.26 -18.28
N THR A 169 -4.90 2.20 -18.19
CA THR A 169 -6.15 2.09 -18.94
C THR A 169 -7.17 3.08 -18.37
N GLY A 170 -7.33 4.24 -19.00
CA GLY A 170 -8.41 5.16 -18.67
C GLY A 170 -9.77 4.57 -19.06
N LYS A 171 -10.58 4.17 -18.08
CA LYS A 171 -12.04 4.19 -18.25
C LYS A 171 -12.53 5.52 -17.69
N GLY A 172 -12.74 6.48 -18.59
CA GLY A 172 -13.68 7.58 -18.34
C GLY A 172 -15.11 7.06 -18.30
#